data_AF-Q6EEJ2-F1
#
_entry.id   AF-Q6EEJ2-F1
#
_cell.length_a   1.000
_cell.length_b   1.000
_cell.length_c   1.000
_cell.angle_alpha   90.00
_cell.angle_beta   90.00
_cell.angle_gamma   90.00
#
_symmetry.space_group_name_H-M   'P 1'
#
loop_
_entity.id
_entity.type
_entity.pdbx_description
1 polymer ?
#
loop_
_entity_poly.entity_id
_entity_poly.type
_entity_poly.pdbx_seq_one_letter_code
_entity_poly.pdbx_strand_id
1 'polypeptide(L)' 'DRGEVADEDKRIITDDEIISLSIEFFDQNRLDRKVNKDKEKSKEEVNDKRYLRCPAA' A
#
# COMPACT_ATOMS: atom_id res chain seq x y z
N ASP A 1 -5.61 39.92 -10.93
CA ASP A 1 -4.78 39.02 -11.73
C ASP A 1 -3.95 38.14 -10.81
N ARG A 2 -4.46 36.96 -10.49
CA ARG A 2 -3.72 35.90 -9.80
C ARG A 2 -4.47 34.59 -10.08
N GLY A 3 -4.15 34.00 -11.23
CA GLY A 3 -4.65 32.68 -11.61
C GLY A 3 -4.00 31.64 -10.70
N GLU A 4 -4.79 31.11 -9.77
CA GLU A 4 -4.49 29.89 -9.03
C GLU A 4 -4.83 28.72 -9.97
N VAL A 5 -3.83 27.94 -10.37
CA VAL A 5 -4.04 26.72 -11.15
C VAL A 5 -4.22 25.60 -10.12
N ALA A 6 -5.45 25.09 -9.99
CA ALA A 6 -5.78 24.01 -9.07
C ALA A 6 -5.01 22.72 -9.42
N ASP A 7 -4.73 21.88 -8.43
CA ASP A 7 -4.21 20.52 -8.64
C ASP A 7 -5.18 19.76 -9.56
N GLU A 8 -4.82 19.59 -10.84
CA GLU A 8 -5.59 18.71 -11.72
C GLU A 8 -5.40 17.26 -11.27
N ASP A 9 -6.51 16.63 -10.92
CA ASP A 9 -6.55 15.21 -10.60
C ASP A 9 -5.94 14.37 -11.74
N LYS A 10 -5.07 13.44 -11.35
CA LYS A 10 -4.47 12.46 -12.26
C LYS A 10 -5.58 11.66 -12.94
N ARG A 11 -5.79 11.88 -14.24
CA ARG A 11 -6.86 11.21 -14.99
C ARG A 11 -6.49 9.74 -15.23
N ILE A 12 -7.10 8.84 -14.48
CA ILE A 12 -7.10 7.39 -14.70
C ILE A 12 -8.50 7.04 -15.22
N ILE A 13 -8.57 6.42 -16.40
CA ILE A 13 -9.80 6.40 -17.24
C ILE A 13 -10.09 5.05 -17.90
N THR A 14 -9.42 3.96 -17.49
CA THR A 14 -9.65 2.60 -18.03
C THR A 14 -9.60 1.55 -16.93
N ASP A 15 -10.34 0.44 -17.09
CA ASP A 15 -10.48 -0.68 -16.14
C ASP A 15 -9.74 -1.95 -16.58
N ASP A 16 -9.05 -1.89 -17.72
CA ASP A 16 -8.22 -2.96 -18.29
C ASP A 16 -6.83 -3.06 -17.65
N GLU A 17 -6.53 -2.20 -16.67
CA GLU A 17 -5.28 -2.23 -15.92
C GLU A 17 -5.18 -3.44 -14.99
N ILE A 18 -3.96 -3.91 -14.77
CA ILE A 18 -3.67 -4.96 -13.80
C ILE A 18 -3.17 -4.31 -12.51
N ILE A 19 -3.95 -4.40 -11.44
CA ILE A 19 -3.57 -3.90 -10.12
C ILE A 19 -2.62 -4.87 -9.42
N SER A 20 -1.54 -4.34 -8.85
CA SER A 20 -0.60 -5.10 -8.03
C SER A 20 -0.81 -4.73 -6.56
N LEU A 21 -1.06 -5.72 -5.72
CA LEU A 21 -1.35 -5.52 -4.31
C LEU A 21 -0.76 -6.62 -3.43
N SER A 22 -0.81 -6.39 -2.12
CA SER A 22 -0.45 -7.38 -1.12
C SER A 22 -1.59 -7.55 -0.13
N ILE A 23 -1.93 -8.78 0.23
CA ILE A 23 -2.93 -9.10 1.25
C ILE A 23 -2.25 -9.78 2.44
N GLU A 24 -2.60 -9.36 3.65
CA GLU A 24 -2.15 -9.96 4.89
C GLU A 24 -3.34 -10.14 5.83
N PHE A 25 -3.23 -11.08 6.77
CA PHE A 25 -4.19 -11.13 7.86
C PHE A 25 -3.98 -9.92 8.75
N PHE A 26 -5.07 -9.28 9.13
CA PHE A 26 -5.02 -8.21 10.10
C PHE A 26 -4.55 -8.77 11.45
N ASP A 27 -3.42 -8.27 11.95
CA ASP A 27 -2.88 -8.62 13.26
C ASP A 27 -2.81 -7.37 14.13
N GLN A 28 -3.81 -7.23 15.01
CA GLN A 28 -3.89 -6.12 15.96
C GLN A 28 -2.63 -6.03 16.84
N ASN A 29 -2.06 -7.18 17.22
CA ASN A 29 -0.88 -7.22 18.10
C ASN A 29 0.37 -6.65 17.40
N ARG A 30 0.42 -6.70 16.06
CA ARG A 30 1.49 -6.08 15.28
C ARG A 30 1.41 -4.57 15.30
N LEU A 31 0.21 -3.98 15.31
CA LEU A 31 0.02 -2.52 15.40
C LEU A 31 0.57 -1.98 16.72
N ASP A 32 0.23 -2.64 17.83
CA ASP A 32 0.71 -2.28 19.17
C ASP A 32 2.23 -2.52 19.35
N ARG A 33 2.78 -3.55 18.71
CA ARG A 33 4.23 -3.86 18.74
C ARG A 33 5.05 -2.99 17.78
N LYS A 34 4.46 -2.48 16.69
CA LYS A 34 5.14 -1.65 15.68
C LYS A 34 5.47 -0.25 16.21
N VAL A 35 4.72 0.24 17.20
CA VAL A 35 5.06 1.47 17.94
C VAL A 35 6.37 1.33 18.73
N ASN A 36 6.84 0.10 19.01
CA ASN A 36 7.96 -0.14 19.93
C ASN A 36 9.15 -0.91 19.32
N LYS A 37 9.28 -0.99 17.99
CA LYS A 37 10.30 -1.85 17.34
C LYS A 37 11.19 -1.13 16.33
N ASP A 38 12.05 -0.26 16.86
CA ASP A 38 13.32 0.17 16.26
C ASP A 38 14.49 -0.80 16.55
N LYS A 39 14.19 -2.06 16.93
CA LYS A 39 15.21 -3.08 17.19
C LYS A 39 15.17 -4.19 16.15
N GLU A 40 15.95 -3.95 15.09
CA GLU A 40 16.99 -4.86 14.62
C GLU A 40 16.69 -6.35 14.80
N LYS A 41 15.90 -6.96 13.92
CA LYS A 41 15.95 -8.40 13.61
C LYS A 41 15.50 -8.67 12.17
N SER A 42 16.44 -9.20 11.39
CA SER A 42 16.26 -10.15 10.27
C SER A 42 15.27 -9.76 9.18
N LYS A 43 15.79 -9.12 8.13
CA LYS A 43 15.05 -8.59 6.97
C LYS A 43 14.28 -9.62 6.12
N GLU A 44 14.29 -10.91 6.44
CA GLU A 44 13.87 -11.97 5.51
C GLU A 44 12.62 -12.76 5.91
N GLU A 45 12.20 -12.76 7.18
CA GLU A 45 11.14 -13.68 7.68
C GLU A 45 9.88 -12.99 8.24
N VAL A 46 9.66 -11.70 7.98
CA VAL A 46 8.52 -10.93 8.53
C VAL A 46 7.48 -10.57 7.44
N ASN A 47 7.51 -11.25 6.30
CA ASN A 47 6.63 -10.94 5.17
C ASN A 47 5.39 -11.84 5.15
N ASP A 48 4.49 -11.67 6.12
CA ASP A 48 3.17 -12.35 6.17
C ASP A 48 2.16 -11.79 5.13
N LYS A 49 2.67 -11.19 4.07
CA LYS A 49 1.89 -10.68 2.94
C LYS A 49 1.95 -11.68 1.79
N ARG A 50 0.81 -11.91 1.17
CA ARG A 50 0.71 -12.58 -0.13
C ARG A 50 0.54 -11.54 -1.22
N TYR A 51 1.35 -11.62 -2.26
CA TYR A 51 1.28 -10.71 -3.40
C TYR A 51 0.27 -11.21 -4.43
N LEU A 52 -0.48 -10.28 -5.01
CA LEU A 52 -1.50 -10.56 -6.01
C LEU A 52 -1.41 -9.55 -7.15
N ARG A 53 -1.55 -10.04 -8.37
CA ARG A 53 -1.88 -9.25 -9.56
C ARG A 53 -3.25 -9.68 -10.05
N CYS A 54 -4.19 -8.75 -10.15
CA CYS A 54 -5.54 -9.03 -10.67
C CYS A 54 -6.00 -7.89 -11.60
N PRO A 55 -7.00 -8.13 -12.46
CA PRO A 55 -7.68 -7.04 -13.16
C PRO A 55 -8.17 -5.98 -12.18
N ALA A 56 -8.15 -4.71 -12.59
CA ALA A 56 -8.68 -3.60 -11.81
C ALA A 56 -10.22 -3.55 -11.80
N ALA A 57 -10.88 -4.32 -12.67
CA ALA A 57 -12.34 -4.50 -12.77
C ALA A 57 -12.94 -5.42 -11.68
#